data_AF-A0A6C0FBK1-F1
#
_entry.id   AF-A0A6C0FBK1-F1
#
_cell.length_a   1.000
_cell.length_b   1.000
_cell.length_c   1.000
_cell.angle_alpha   90.00
_cell.angle_beta   90.00
_cell.angle_gamma   90.00
#
_symmetry.space_group_name_H-M   'P 1'
#
loop_
_entity.id
_entity.type
_entity.pdbx_description
1 polymer ?
#
loop_
_entity_poly.entity_id
_entity_poly.type
_entity_poly.pdbx_seq_one_letter_code
_entity_poly.pdbx_strand_id
1 'polypeptide(L)'
;MDQPADWIEIIENSQEKVRLLQQTKYLYEKKIRDIETEILEEKVKLYNECVALYGEHELVTEREQGPYGERFTYCKRCSYPN
;
A
#
# COMPACT_ATOMS: atom_id res chain seq x y z
N MET A 1 -25.84 -47.78 -3.73
CA MET A 1 -25.79 -46.34 -4.07
C MET A 1 -25.73 -45.61 -2.73
N ASP A 2 -24.53 -45.49 -2.16
CA ASP A 2 -24.31 -44.83 -0.87
C ASP A 2 -23.47 -43.57 -1.11
N GLN A 3 -24.11 -42.49 -1.53
CA GLN A 3 -23.43 -41.22 -1.82
C GLN A 3 -24.23 -39.93 -1.46
N PRO A 4 -24.89 -39.77 -0.29
CA PRO A 4 -25.32 -38.43 0.16
C PRO A 4 -24.42 -37.79 1.23
N ALA A 5 -23.85 -38.58 2.14
CA ALA A 5 -23.13 -38.06 3.32
C ALA A 5 -21.75 -37.47 2.96
N ASP A 6 -21.06 -38.09 2.02
CA ASP A 6 -19.70 -37.71 1.57
C ASP A 6 -19.67 -36.30 0.93
N TRP A 7 -20.70 -35.96 0.16
CA TRP A 7 -20.80 -34.63 -0.47
C TRP A 7 -21.07 -33.51 0.52
N ILE A 8 -21.83 -33.77 1.59
CA ILE A 8 -22.12 -32.78 2.63
C ILE A 8 -20.82 -32.41 3.34
N GLU A 9 -20.03 -33.40 3.73
CA GLU A 9 -18.74 -33.19 4.39
C GLU A 9 -17.76 -32.41 3.50
N ILE A 10 -17.70 -32.71 2.21
CA ILE A 10 -16.86 -31.97 1.23
C ILE A 10 -17.29 -30.50 1.13
N ILE A 11 -18.59 -30.23 1.10
CA ILE A 11 -19.13 -28.87 1.01
C ILE A 11 -18.83 -28.10 2.31
N GLU A 12 -19.06 -28.70 3.47
CA GLU A 12 -18.79 -28.08 4.78
C GLU A 12 -17.30 -27.74 4.94
N ASN A 13 -16.41 -28.66 4.59
CA ASN A 13 -14.96 -28.42 4.59
C ASN A 13 -14.55 -27.28 3.65
N SER A 14 -15.18 -27.20 2.48
CA SER A 14 -14.92 -26.13 1.51
C SER A 14 -15.40 -24.77 2.01
N GLN A 15 -16.57 -24.73 2.66
CA GLN A 15 -17.11 -23.51 3.27
C GLN A 15 -16.23 -23.01 4.42
N GLU A 16 -15.76 -23.90 5.29
CA GLU A 16 -14.88 -23.51 6.38
C GLU A 16 -13.54 -22.99 5.86
N LYS A 17 -12.98 -23.64 4.82
CA LYS A 17 -11.76 -23.14 4.16
C LYS A 17 -11.95 -21.74 3.59
N VAL A 18 -13.08 -21.46 2.93
CA VAL A 18 -13.40 -20.12 2.42
C VAL A 18 -13.47 -19.11 3.56
N ARG A 19 -14.11 -19.46 4.68
CA ARG A 19 -14.21 -18.60 5.87
C ARG A 19 -12.83 -18.25 6.44
N LEU A 20 -11.95 -19.24 6.58
CA LEU A 20 -10.58 -19.05 7.07
C LEU A 20 -9.76 -18.17 6.12
N LEU A 21 -9.90 -18.35 4.81
CA LEU A 21 -9.24 -17.52 3.81
C LEU A 21 -9.74 -16.07 3.85
N GLN A 22 -11.03 -15.85 4.05
CA GLN A 22 -11.61 -14.51 4.21
C GLN A 22 -11.07 -13.80 5.46
N GLN A 23 -10.98 -14.50 6.59
CA GLN A 23 -10.39 -13.96 7.82
C GLN A 23 -8.90 -13.61 7.61
N THR A 24 -8.16 -14.51 6.95
CA THR A 24 -6.76 -14.31 6.64
C THR A 24 -6.55 -13.09 5.74
N LYS A 25 -7.37 -12.95 4.68
CA LYS A 25 -7.37 -11.79 3.80
C LYS A 25 -7.58 -10.49 4.58
N TYR A 26 -8.61 -10.45 5.43
CA TYR A 26 -8.89 -9.28 6.26
C TYR A 26 -7.71 -8.88 7.16
N LEU A 27 -7.03 -9.86 7.77
CA LEU A 27 -5.84 -9.60 8.59
C LEU A 27 -4.70 -9.01 7.78
N TYR A 28 -4.44 -9.52 6.57
CA TYR A 28 -3.39 -8.97 5.71
C TYR A 28 -3.74 -7.57 5.19
N GLU A 29 -5.00 -7.33 4.80
CA GLU A 29 -5.46 -5.99 4.41
C GLU A 29 -5.33 -4.98 5.55
N LYS A 30 -5.57 -5.41 6.80
CA LYS A 30 -5.30 -4.56 7.96
C LYS A 30 -3.81 -4.24 8.07
N LYS A 31 -2.93 -5.25 8.00
CA LYS A 31 -1.47 -5.04 8.07
C LYS A 31 -0.95 -4.12 6.97
N ILE A 32 -1.49 -4.24 5.76
CA ILE A 32 -1.14 -3.35 4.65
C ILE A 32 -1.49 -1.90 5.01
N ARG A 33 -2.70 -1.65 5.51
CA ARG A 33 -3.11 -0.32 5.95
C ARG A 33 -2.25 0.24 7.09
N ASP A 34 -1.89 -0.61 8.04
CA ASP A 34 -1.02 -0.21 9.16
C ASP A 34 0.37 0.21 8.62
N ILE A 35 0.97 -0.59 7.72
CA ILE A 35 2.24 -0.26 7.06
C ILE A 35 2.14 1.00 6.19
N GLU A 36 1.04 1.18 5.45
CA GLU A 36 0.81 2.39 4.66
C GLU A 36 0.76 3.63 5.56
N THR A 37 0.18 3.52 6.76
CA THR A 37 0.14 4.59 7.75
C THR A 37 1.54 4.93 8.24
N GLU A 38 2.35 3.93 8.60
CA GLU A 38 3.75 4.12 9.00
C GLU A 38 4.58 4.78 7.90
N ILE A 39 4.40 4.36 6.63
CA ILE A 39 5.08 4.99 5.49
C ILE A 39 4.71 6.47 5.37
N LEU A 40 3.43 6.82 5.57
CA LEU A 40 2.99 8.22 5.53
C LEU A 40 3.61 9.04 6.66
N GLU A 41 3.64 8.49 7.87
CA GLU A 41 4.27 9.16 9.03
C GLU A 41 5.76 9.41 8.78
N GLU A 42 6.50 8.41 8.27
CA GLU A 42 7.92 8.57 7.93
C GLU A 42 8.14 9.59 6.81
N LYS A 43 7.27 9.63 5.79
CA LYS A 43 7.34 10.66 4.74
C LYS A 43 7.16 12.08 5.31
N VAL A 44 6.25 12.25 6.27
CA VAL A 44 6.04 13.55 6.94
C VAL A 44 7.25 13.93 7.80
N LYS A 45 7.83 12.99 8.54
CA LYS A 45 9.08 13.24 9.29
C LYS A 45 10.20 13.69 8.36
N LEU A 46 10.43 12.95 7.28
CA LEU A 46 11.45 13.25 6.29
C LEU A 46 11.25 14.62 5.60
N TYR A 47 10.00 15.01 5.33
CA TYR A 47 9.67 16.36 4.87
C TYR A 47 10.13 17.43 5.88
N ASN A 48 9.71 17.29 7.14
CA ASN A 48 10.03 18.25 8.19
C ASN A 48 11.54 18.31 8.49
N GLU A 49 12.22 17.16 8.50
CA GLU A 49 13.66 17.07 8.71
C GLU A 49 14.45 17.75 7.58
N CYS A 50 13.97 17.63 6.34
CA CYS A 50 14.58 18.35 5.21
C CYS A 50 14.51 19.87 5.42
N VAL A 51 13.38 20.40 5.88
CA VAL A 51 13.27 21.84 6.21
C VAL A 51 14.15 22.19 7.41
N ALA A 52 14.19 21.35 8.45
CA ALA A 52 14.99 21.61 9.64
C ALA A 52 16.50 21.66 9.34
N LEU A 53 16.99 20.79 8.45
CA LEU A 53 18.40 20.70 8.08
C LEU A 53 18.83 21.79 7.10
N TYR A 54 17.95 22.20 6.19
CA TYR A 54 18.33 23.06 5.06
C TYR A 54 17.56 24.37 4.95
N GLY A 55 16.66 24.67 5.89
CA GLY A 55 15.84 25.88 5.94
C GLY A 55 14.62 25.87 5.01
N GLU A 56 14.74 25.23 3.83
CA GLU A 56 13.66 25.12 2.84
C GLU A 56 13.81 23.88 1.94
N HIS A 57 12.73 23.53 1.24
CA HIS A 57 12.78 22.50 0.20
C HIS A 57 13.36 23.05 -1.11
N GLU A 58 14.41 22.40 -1.61
CA GLU A 58 14.93 22.64 -2.96
C GLU A 58 14.07 21.89 -3.97
N LEU A 59 13.08 22.58 -4.55
CA LEU A 59 12.14 21.99 -5.51
C LEU A 59 12.74 21.97 -6.93
N VAL A 60 12.61 20.84 -7.60
CA VAL A 60 12.96 20.65 -9.01
C VAL A 60 11.75 20.12 -9.77
N THR A 61 11.57 20.60 -11.00
CA THR A 61 10.53 20.13 -11.91
C THR A 61 11.16 19.37 -13.05
N GLU A 62 10.78 18.10 -13.20
CA GLU A 62 11.17 17.26 -14.31
C GLU A 62 10.00 17.05 -15.27
N ARG A 63 10.31 16.78 -16.54
CA ARG A 63 9.31 16.45 -17.55
C ARG A 63 9.67 15.10 -18.16
N GLU A 64 8.70 14.21 -18.22
CA GLU A 64 8.84 12.97 -18.97
C GLU A 64 9.15 13.23 -20.44
N GLN A 65 9.91 12.31 -21.05
CA GLN A 65 10.21 12.40 -22.47
C GLN A 65 8.96 12.10 -23.31
N GLY A 66 8.78 12.87 -24.38
CA GLY A 66 7.71 12.67 -25.36
C GLY A 66 6.80 13.89 -25.53
N PRO A 67 6.00 13.91 -26.62
CA PRO A 67 5.13 15.05 -26.94
C PRO A 67 4.09 15.34 -25.84
N TYR A 68 3.70 14.30 -25.08
CA TYR A 68 2.70 14.37 -24.01
C TYR A 68 3.29 14.18 -22.61
N GLY A 69 4.62 14.27 -22.44
CA GLY A 69 5.25 13.99 -21.15
C GLY A 69 4.76 14.90 -20.02
N GLU A 70 4.39 14.29 -18.91
CA GLU A 70 3.90 14.95 -17.70
C GLU A 70 5.03 15.67 -16.95
N ARG A 71 4.65 16.68 -16.15
CA ARG A 71 5.58 17.44 -15.32
C ARG A 71 5.39 17.04 -13.86
N PHE A 72 6.49 16.75 -13.18
CA PHE A 72 6.50 16.38 -11.77
C PHE A 72 7.42 17.33 -11.03
N THR A 73 6.91 17.94 -9.96
CA THR A 73 7.73 18.79 -9.08
C THR A 73 7.94 18.07 -7.76
N TYR A 74 9.18 17.98 -7.33
CA TYR A 74 9.53 17.31 -6.09
C TYR A 74 10.76 17.96 -5.45
N CYS A 75 10.95 17.75 -4.15
CA CYS A 75 12.16 18.20 -3.48
C CYS A 75 13.34 17.33 -3.90
N LYS A 76 14.40 17.92 -4.46
CA LYS A 76 15.61 17.22 -4.89
C LYS A 76 16.30 16.42 -3.78
N ARG A 77 16.12 16.83 -2.52
CA ARG A 77 16.80 16.24 -1.35
C ARG A 77 16.03 15.08 -0.73
N CYS A 78 14.72 15.23 -0.62
CA CYS A 78 13.87 14.29 0.11
C CYS A 78 12.84 13.58 -0.80
N SER A 79 12.85 13.90 -2.10
CA SER A 79 11.95 13.37 -3.14
C SER A 79 10.45 13.56 -2.85
N TYR A 80 10.12 14.41 -1.87
CA TYR A 80 8.74 14.68 -1.52
C TYR A 80 8.08 15.53 -2.63
N PRO A 81 6.92 15.12 -3.16
CA PRO A 81 6.23 15.85 -4.22
C PRO A 81 5.68 17.19 -3.70
N ASN A 82 5.71 18.22 -4.55
CA ASN A 82 5.12 19.53 -4.25
C ASN A 82 3.74 19.70 -4.90
#